data_AF-A0A931SUP9-F1
#
_entry.id   AF-A0A931SUP9-F1
#
_cell.length_a   1.000
_cell.length_b   1.000
_cell.length_c   1.000
_cell.angle_alpha   90.00
_cell.angle_beta   90.00
_cell.angle_gamma   90.00
#
_symmetry.space_group_name_H-M   'P 1'
#
loop_
_entity.id
_entity.type
_entity.pdbx_description
1 polymer ?
#
loop_
_entity_poly.entity_id
_entity_poly.type
_entity_poly.pdbx_seq_one_letter_code
_entity_poly.pdbx_strand_id
1 'polypeptide(L)'
;MSDPKQAIIDLISDIETGKTPADKAWHQITTLKDEYVKQLGQQSWNSFIGHRFQGVIHAILKGYVKKLKEESHDFIGLEVLTAGEAQRNEVIMRKLAVKYGDYLLLPDVDSALVWIDSQQRWESKILAVISCKTSLRERIAQACYWKLKLLSSDVQKGIKVFLTTADNDDDFVIGDGGERFNGRSRDRVISEHELDGVYILREDFETGWESLKIKRFERIFDDILEIMKNKAGL
;
A
#
# COMPACT_ATOMS: atom_id res chain seq x y z
N MET A 1 -23.09 -8.73 24.58
CA MET A 1 -21.99 -9.07 23.66
C MET A 1 -21.28 -7.77 23.32
N SER A 2 -19.95 -7.78 23.29
CA SER A 2 -19.16 -6.66 22.79
C SER A 2 -19.59 -6.35 21.36
N ASP A 3 -19.66 -5.08 20.96
CA ASP A 3 -19.86 -4.73 19.54
C ASP A 3 -18.53 -4.99 18.80
N PRO A 4 -18.42 -6.05 17.97
CA PRO A 4 -17.17 -6.38 17.28
C PRO A 4 -16.74 -5.24 16.35
N LYS A 5 -17.68 -4.44 15.84
CA LYS A 5 -17.37 -3.28 15.00
C LYS A 5 -16.66 -2.19 15.81
N GLN A 6 -17.13 -1.91 17.03
CA GLN A 6 -16.51 -0.92 17.90
C GLN A 6 -15.12 -1.37 18.35
N ALA A 7 -14.97 -2.65 18.74
CA ALA A 7 -13.66 -3.20 19.12
C ALA A 7 -12.61 -3.05 17.99
N ILE A 8 -13.01 -3.29 16.73
CA ILE A 8 -12.13 -3.07 15.57
C ILE A 8 -11.79 -1.60 15.38
N ILE A 9 -12.75 -0.69 15.57
CA ILE A 9 -12.51 0.77 15.49
C ILE A 9 -11.49 1.20 16.54
N ASP A 10 -11.60 0.69 17.76
CA ASP A 10 -10.69 1.01 18.86
C ASP A 10 -9.26 0.51 18.55
N LEU A 11 -9.13 -0.73 18.05
CA LEU A 11 -7.84 -1.28 17.60
C LEU A 11 -7.20 -0.46 16.48
N ILE A 12 -7.99 0.01 15.51
CA ILE A 12 -7.51 0.88 14.43
C ILE A 12 -7.01 2.21 15.01
N SER A 13 -7.75 2.81 15.95
CA SER A 13 -7.33 4.03 16.61
C SER A 13 -6.02 3.85 17.38
N ASP A 14 -5.82 2.70 18.01
CA ASP A 14 -4.58 2.38 18.71
C ASP A 14 -3.39 2.21 17.75
N ILE A 15 -3.61 1.70 16.53
CA ILE A 15 -2.60 1.69 15.46
C ILE A 15 -2.26 3.12 15.03
N GLU A 16 -3.28 3.94 14.73
CA GLU A 16 -3.11 5.32 14.25
C GLU A 16 -2.39 6.22 15.26
N THR A 17 -2.57 5.94 16.56
CA THR A 17 -1.90 6.65 17.65
C THR A 17 -0.56 6.02 18.07
N GLY A 18 -0.16 4.92 17.42
CA GLY A 18 1.10 4.22 17.70
C GLY A 18 1.14 3.49 19.04
N LYS A 19 -0.01 3.26 19.68
CA LYS A 19 -0.09 2.51 20.95
C LYS A 19 0.13 1.01 20.75
N THR A 20 -0.21 0.47 19.58
CA THR A 20 -0.07 -0.96 19.26
C THR A 20 0.61 -1.14 17.90
N PRO A 21 1.57 -2.09 17.76
CA PRO A 21 2.15 -2.45 16.47
C PRO A 21 1.07 -2.85 15.45
N ALA A 22 1.22 -2.36 14.22
CA ALA A 22 0.21 -2.50 13.19
C ALA A 22 -0.09 -3.96 12.81
N ASP A 23 0.93 -4.80 12.72
CA ASP A 23 0.85 -6.23 12.46
C ASP A 23 0.04 -6.98 13.53
N LYS A 24 0.35 -6.72 14.81
CA LYS A 24 -0.34 -7.34 15.96
C LYS A 24 -1.79 -6.92 16.06
N ALA A 25 -2.06 -5.62 15.95
CA ALA A 25 -3.42 -5.11 15.96
C ALA A 25 -4.21 -5.62 14.74
N TRP A 26 -3.57 -5.76 13.57
CA TRP A 26 -4.22 -6.34 12.40
C TRP A 26 -4.59 -7.81 12.58
N HIS A 27 -3.71 -8.61 13.22
CA HIS A 27 -4.03 -9.98 13.60
C HIS A 27 -5.23 -10.05 14.59
N GLN A 28 -5.30 -9.15 15.56
CA GLN A 28 -6.47 -9.06 16.44
C GLN A 28 -7.74 -8.68 15.67
N ILE A 29 -7.66 -7.77 14.70
CA ILE A 29 -8.79 -7.42 13.84
C ILE A 29 -9.26 -8.64 13.02
N THR A 30 -8.35 -9.45 12.49
CA THR A 30 -8.74 -10.65 11.72
C THR A 30 -9.38 -11.73 12.60
N THR A 31 -8.97 -11.87 13.87
CA THR A 31 -9.64 -12.80 14.80
C THR A 31 -11.07 -12.37 15.17
N LEU A 32 -11.37 -11.07 15.16
CA LEU A 32 -12.73 -10.54 15.36
C LEU A 32 -13.65 -10.69 14.14
N LYS A 33 -13.11 -11.13 12.99
CA LYS A 33 -13.87 -11.29 11.74
C LYS A 33 -15.08 -12.20 11.89
N ASP A 34 -14.90 -13.37 12.49
CA ASP A 34 -15.97 -14.38 12.55
C ASP A 34 -17.17 -13.88 13.36
N GLU A 35 -16.91 -13.18 14.46
CA GLU A 35 -17.95 -12.54 15.27
C GLU A 35 -18.64 -11.42 14.50
N TYR A 36 -17.88 -10.56 13.81
CA TYR A 36 -18.42 -9.50 12.97
C TYR A 36 -19.32 -10.06 11.85
N VAL A 37 -18.82 -11.05 11.10
CA VAL A 37 -19.52 -11.65 9.95
C VAL A 37 -20.80 -12.34 10.42
N LYS A 38 -20.77 -13.01 11.58
CA LYS A 38 -21.96 -13.61 12.18
C LYS A 38 -23.05 -12.59 12.50
N GLN A 39 -22.68 -11.37 12.88
CA GLN A 39 -23.63 -10.31 13.26
C GLN A 39 -24.09 -9.44 12.08
N LEU A 40 -23.18 -9.07 11.18
CA LEU A 40 -23.39 -8.03 10.15
C LEU A 40 -23.21 -8.53 8.71
N GLY A 41 -22.76 -9.78 8.53
CA GLY A 41 -22.59 -10.43 7.23
C GLY A 41 -21.25 -10.17 6.52
N GLN A 42 -20.91 -11.07 5.60
CA GLN A 42 -19.61 -11.06 4.90
C GLN A 42 -19.40 -9.84 4.00
N GLN A 43 -20.45 -9.34 3.34
CA GLN A 43 -20.36 -8.17 2.47
C GLN A 43 -20.08 -6.89 3.27
N SER A 44 -20.71 -6.75 4.43
CA SER A 44 -20.46 -5.64 5.36
C SER A 44 -19.01 -5.66 5.84
N TRP A 45 -18.50 -6.83 6.24
CA TRP A 45 -17.10 -7.02 6.61
C TRP A 45 -16.13 -6.58 5.51
N ASN A 46 -16.32 -7.09 4.28
CA ASN A 46 -15.40 -6.81 3.17
C ASN A 46 -15.26 -5.31 2.88
N SER A 47 -16.39 -4.59 2.85
CA SER A 47 -16.41 -3.14 2.66
C SER A 47 -15.78 -2.40 3.84
N PHE A 48 -16.16 -2.78 5.07
CA PHE A 48 -15.66 -2.17 6.29
C PHE A 48 -14.14 -2.34 6.43
N ILE A 49 -13.63 -3.57 6.34
CA ILE A 49 -12.21 -3.86 6.54
C ILE A 49 -11.34 -3.31 5.41
N GLY A 50 -11.84 -3.29 4.17
CA GLY A 50 -11.11 -2.74 3.02
C GLY A 50 -10.81 -1.25 3.20
N HIS A 51 -11.83 -0.45 3.53
CA HIS A 51 -11.66 0.98 3.79
C HIS A 51 -10.79 1.25 5.02
N ARG A 52 -10.92 0.44 6.07
CA ARG A 52 -10.08 0.57 7.26
C ARG A 52 -8.62 0.19 7.00
N PHE A 53 -8.37 -0.83 6.19
CA PHE A 53 -7.02 -1.20 5.79
C PHE A 53 -6.31 -0.06 5.06
N GLN A 54 -6.99 0.57 4.09
CA GLN A 54 -6.47 1.78 3.42
C GLN A 54 -6.12 2.88 4.43
N GLY A 55 -7.01 3.16 5.38
CA GLY A 55 -6.80 4.16 6.44
C GLY A 55 -5.59 3.85 7.33
N VAL A 56 -5.47 2.59 7.80
CA VAL A 56 -4.36 2.13 8.63
C VAL A 56 -3.02 2.28 7.91
N ILE A 57 -2.91 1.76 6.67
CA ILE A 57 -1.68 1.87 5.87
C ILE A 57 -1.31 3.35 5.68
N HIS A 58 -2.29 4.19 5.34
CA HIS A 58 -2.07 5.61 5.13
C HIS A 58 -1.59 6.32 6.42
N ALA A 59 -2.20 6.03 7.57
CA ALA A 59 -1.83 6.60 8.86
C ALA A 59 -0.42 6.21 9.28
N ILE A 60 -0.06 4.92 9.14
CA ILE A 60 1.29 4.44 9.46
C ILE A 60 2.34 5.15 8.61
N LEU A 61 2.11 5.25 7.30
CA LEU A 61 3.03 5.92 6.38
C LEU A 61 3.15 7.43 6.67
N LYS A 62 2.03 8.12 6.95
CA LYS A 62 2.07 9.53 7.37
C LYS A 62 2.82 9.72 8.69
N GLY A 63 2.60 8.86 9.67
CA GLY A 63 3.31 8.88 10.95
C GLY A 63 4.81 8.70 10.77
N TYR A 64 5.22 7.74 9.94
CA TYR A 64 6.63 7.50 9.61
C TYR A 64 7.27 8.70 8.89
N VAL A 65 6.64 9.23 7.84
CA VAL A 65 7.17 10.40 7.12
C VAL A 65 7.24 11.64 8.01
N LYS A 66 6.26 11.84 8.90
CA LYS A 66 6.30 12.92 9.89
C LYS A 66 7.53 12.79 10.80
N LYS A 67 7.79 11.58 11.32
CA LYS A 67 8.97 11.31 12.15
C LYS A 67 10.28 11.58 11.40
N LEU A 68 10.39 11.14 10.13
CA LEU A 68 11.58 11.43 9.32
C LEU A 68 11.85 12.94 9.17
N LYS A 69 10.80 13.75 9.02
CA LYS A 69 10.94 15.22 8.95
C LYS A 69 11.40 15.84 10.26
N GLU A 70 10.97 15.27 11.39
CA GLU A 70 11.41 15.71 12.72
C GLU A 70 12.89 15.35 12.96
N GLU A 71 13.36 14.25 12.37
CA GLU A 71 14.75 13.77 12.49
C GLU A 71 15.73 14.45 11.51
N SER A 72 15.31 14.79 10.28
CA SER A 72 16.16 15.48 9.31
C SER A 72 15.39 16.40 8.36
N HIS A 73 16.00 17.55 8.06
CA HIS A 73 15.48 18.52 7.08
C HIS A 73 15.48 17.97 5.65
N ASP A 74 16.28 16.93 5.36
CA ASP A 74 16.35 16.30 4.03
C ASP A 74 15.02 15.66 3.60
N PHE A 75 14.10 15.44 4.54
CA PHE A 75 12.78 14.87 4.27
C PHE A 75 11.64 15.91 4.25
N ILE A 76 11.94 17.21 4.39
CA ILE A 76 10.91 18.24 4.56
C ILE A 76 9.88 18.27 3.42
N GLY A 77 10.30 17.93 2.20
CA GLY A 77 9.42 17.85 1.03
C GLY A 77 8.68 16.51 0.88
N LEU A 78 9.00 15.47 1.64
CA LEU A 78 8.39 14.15 1.50
C LEU A 78 6.97 14.15 2.06
N GLU A 79 5.97 13.73 1.30
CA GLU A 79 4.58 13.65 1.76
C GLU A 79 3.94 12.33 1.36
N VAL A 80 2.93 11.91 2.12
CA VAL A 80 2.02 10.82 1.75
C VAL A 80 0.64 11.42 1.54
N LEU A 81 0.11 11.32 0.32
CA LEU A 81 -1.22 11.82 -0.04
C LEU A 81 -2.19 10.64 -0.15
N THR A 82 -3.40 10.79 0.38
CA THR A 82 -4.54 9.94 0.03
C THR A 82 -4.90 10.11 -1.45
N ALA A 83 -5.65 9.17 -2.02
CA ALA A 83 -6.23 9.31 -3.36
C ALA A 83 -6.93 10.67 -3.57
N GLY A 84 -7.77 11.08 -2.61
CA GLY A 84 -8.49 12.35 -2.67
C GLY A 84 -7.59 13.58 -2.55
N GLU A 85 -6.54 13.54 -1.74
CA GLU A 85 -5.55 14.62 -1.66
C GLU A 85 -4.72 14.72 -2.94
N ALA A 86 -4.31 13.59 -3.51
CA ALA A 86 -3.60 13.53 -4.78
C ALA A 86 -4.45 14.10 -5.92
N GLN A 87 -5.75 13.78 -5.96
CA GLN A 87 -6.69 14.31 -6.94
C GLN A 87 -6.90 15.82 -6.81
N ARG A 88 -6.95 16.36 -5.58
CA ARG A 88 -7.11 17.80 -5.33
C ARG A 88 -5.83 18.60 -5.57
N ASN A 89 -4.66 17.96 -5.58
CA ASN A 89 -3.39 18.61 -5.88
C ASN A 89 -3.18 18.64 -7.40
N GLU A 90 -3.42 19.78 -8.03
CA GLU A 90 -3.37 19.97 -9.49
C GLU A 90 -2.08 19.43 -10.14
N VAL A 91 -0.91 19.67 -9.53
CA VAL A 91 0.39 19.21 -10.04
C VAL A 91 0.49 17.69 -9.98
N ILE A 92 0.16 17.10 -8.84
CA ILE A 92 0.26 15.65 -8.64
C ILE A 92 -0.77 14.93 -9.51
N MET A 93 -2.01 15.42 -9.54
CA MET A 93 -3.07 14.91 -10.39
C MET A 93 -2.64 14.88 -11.87
N ARG A 94 -2.08 15.98 -12.39
CA ARG A 94 -1.59 16.03 -13.78
C ARG A 94 -0.42 15.10 -14.05
N LYS A 95 0.52 14.97 -13.11
CA LYS A 95 1.65 14.04 -13.24
C LYS A 95 1.22 12.58 -13.18
N LEU A 96 0.15 12.29 -12.45
CA LEU A 96 -0.37 10.93 -12.29
C LEU A 96 -1.32 10.51 -13.43
N ALA A 97 -2.00 11.46 -14.07
CA ALA A 97 -2.97 11.19 -15.12
C ALA A 97 -2.35 10.51 -16.35
N VAL A 98 -2.91 9.36 -16.73
CA VAL A 98 -2.48 8.57 -17.89
C VAL A 98 -3.36 8.92 -19.09
N LYS A 99 -2.73 9.25 -20.23
CA LYS A 99 -3.43 9.51 -21.49
C LYS A 99 -3.90 8.22 -22.15
N TYR A 100 -5.18 8.19 -22.52
CA TYR A 100 -5.83 7.14 -23.29
C TYR A 100 -6.59 7.77 -24.46
N GLY A 101 -5.98 7.83 -25.65
CA GLY A 101 -6.56 8.57 -26.77
C GLY A 101 -6.84 10.01 -26.35
N ASP A 102 -8.12 10.38 -26.33
CA ASP A 102 -8.61 11.71 -25.95
C ASP A 102 -8.92 11.86 -24.44
N TYR A 103 -8.77 10.79 -23.66
CA TYR A 103 -9.09 10.76 -22.23
C TYR A 103 -7.84 10.87 -21.36
N LEU A 104 -7.98 11.51 -20.20
CA LEU A 104 -7.02 11.47 -19.11
C LEU A 104 -7.66 10.71 -17.94
N LEU A 105 -7.07 9.58 -17.57
CA LEU A 105 -7.56 8.73 -16.50
C LEU A 105 -6.56 8.70 -15.35
N LEU A 106 -7.06 8.81 -14.12
CA LEU A 106 -6.23 8.56 -12.94
C LEU A 106 -6.18 7.05 -12.67
N PRO A 107 -4.99 6.49 -12.39
CA PRO A 107 -4.84 5.16 -11.86
C PRO A 107 -5.67 4.94 -10.58
N ASP A 108 -6.12 3.70 -10.38
CA ASP A 108 -6.76 3.25 -9.13
C ASP A 108 -5.69 3.11 -8.05
N VAL A 109 -5.37 4.21 -7.37
CA VAL A 109 -4.34 4.28 -6.32
C VAL A 109 -4.96 4.77 -5.02
N ASP A 110 -4.57 4.15 -3.91
CA ASP A 110 -5.11 4.48 -2.58
C ASP A 110 -4.29 5.56 -1.89
N SER A 111 -2.97 5.57 -2.14
CA SER A 111 -2.05 6.59 -1.65
C SER A 111 -0.91 6.87 -2.63
N ALA A 112 -0.32 8.05 -2.53
CA ALA A 112 0.85 8.47 -3.28
C ALA A 112 1.94 9.00 -2.34
N LEU A 113 3.14 8.44 -2.44
CA LEU A 113 4.34 9.00 -1.84
C LEU A 113 4.92 10.03 -2.82
N VAL A 114 5.04 11.27 -2.38
CA VAL A 114 5.43 12.39 -3.24
C VAL A 114 6.54 13.20 -2.59
N TRP A 115 7.32 13.85 -3.44
CA TRP A 115 8.19 14.95 -3.04
C TRP A 115 7.57 16.26 -3.48
N ILE A 116 7.20 17.13 -2.55
CA ILE A 116 6.70 18.47 -2.79
C ILE A 116 7.85 19.46 -2.75
N ASP A 117 8.06 20.14 -3.87
CA ASP A 117 8.94 21.30 -3.92
C ASP A 117 8.10 22.56 -3.59
N SER A 118 8.46 23.24 -2.50
CA SER A 118 7.71 24.39 -1.99
C SER A 118 7.96 25.67 -2.80
N GLN A 119 9.08 25.76 -3.52
CA GLN A 119 9.45 26.93 -4.31
C GLN A 119 9.00 26.76 -5.77
N GLN A 120 9.19 25.57 -6.32
CA GLN A 120 8.87 25.23 -7.70
C GLN A 120 7.87 24.09 -7.72
N ARG A 121 6.59 24.41 -7.53
CA ARG A 121 5.52 23.42 -7.43
C ARG A 121 5.57 22.37 -8.54
N TRP A 122 5.88 22.77 -9.77
CA TRP A 122 5.94 21.85 -10.92
C TRP A 122 7.14 20.88 -10.88
N GLU A 123 8.16 21.12 -10.06
CA GLU A 123 9.27 20.19 -9.82
C GLU A 123 8.93 19.08 -8.80
N SER A 124 7.76 19.16 -8.16
CA SER A 124 7.26 18.12 -7.27
C SER A 124 7.16 16.77 -7.99
N LYS A 125 7.60 15.68 -7.37
CA LYS A 125 7.68 14.34 -8.01
C LYS A 125 6.74 13.37 -7.32
N ILE A 126 6.15 12.47 -8.09
CA ILE A 126 5.52 11.26 -7.55
C ILE A 126 6.63 10.22 -7.47
N LEU A 127 6.90 9.72 -6.27
CA LEU A 127 7.97 8.77 -6.02
C LEU A 127 7.42 7.35 -6.12
N ALA A 128 6.29 7.10 -5.47
CA ALA A 128 5.59 5.84 -5.51
C ALA A 128 4.08 6.05 -5.43
N VAL A 129 3.31 5.12 -6.00
CA VAL A 129 1.89 4.94 -5.72
C VAL A 129 1.67 3.61 -5.00
N ILE A 130 0.69 3.59 -4.12
CA ILE A 130 0.44 2.48 -3.20
C ILE A 130 -1.01 2.06 -3.38
N SER A 131 -1.22 0.82 -3.79
CA SER A 131 -2.52 0.14 -3.79
C SER A 131 -2.65 -0.70 -2.52
N CYS A 132 -3.79 -0.63 -1.85
CA CYS A 132 -4.10 -1.36 -0.62
C CYS A 132 -5.20 -2.37 -0.91
N LYS A 133 -4.92 -3.66 -0.77
CA LYS A 133 -5.91 -4.72 -1.04
C LYS A 133 -5.88 -5.74 0.08
N THR A 134 -7.01 -6.02 0.72
CA THR A 134 -7.06 -7.07 1.75
C THR A 134 -7.03 -8.50 1.18
N SER A 135 -7.46 -8.66 -0.07
CA SER A 135 -7.48 -9.90 -0.87
C SER A 135 -7.09 -9.57 -2.30
N LEU A 136 -6.36 -10.42 -3.02
CA LEU A 136 -5.90 -10.05 -4.37
C LEU A 136 -6.88 -10.49 -5.44
N ARG A 137 -7.13 -11.79 -5.59
CA ARG A 137 -7.94 -12.34 -6.68
C ARG A 137 -7.56 -11.68 -8.03
N GLU A 138 -8.53 -11.33 -8.88
CA GLU A 138 -8.29 -10.61 -10.13
C GLU A 138 -7.71 -9.19 -9.95
N ARG A 139 -7.71 -8.63 -8.73
CA ARG A 139 -7.28 -7.25 -8.47
C ARG A 139 -5.77 -7.07 -8.56
N ILE A 140 -4.97 -8.14 -8.50
CA ILE A 140 -3.53 -8.04 -8.78
C ILE A 140 -3.26 -7.57 -10.21
N ALA A 141 -4.07 -8.03 -11.17
CA ALA A 141 -3.93 -7.65 -12.57
C ALA A 141 -4.20 -6.15 -12.76
N GLN A 142 -5.08 -5.55 -11.95
CA GLN A 142 -5.33 -4.10 -11.99
C GLN A 142 -4.10 -3.30 -11.53
N ALA A 143 -3.45 -3.71 -10.44
CA ALA A 143 -2.22 -3.06 -9.96
C ALA A 143 -1.09 -3.17 -10.99
N CYS A 144 -0.89 -4.37 -11.56
CA CYS A 144 0.11 -4.63 -12.60
C CYS A 144 -0.18 -3.84 -13.88
N TYR A 145 -1.46 -3.76 -14.28
CA TYR A 145 -1.89 -2.96 -15.42
C TYR A 145 -1.47 -1.50 -15.27
N TRP A 146 -1.74 -0.87 -14.11
CA TRP A 146 -1.34 0.51 -13.87
C TRP A 146 0.18 0.69 -13.88
N LYS A 147 0.93 -0.25 -13.31
CA LYS A 147 2.40 -0.25 -13.39
C LYS A 147 2.89 -0.25 -14.84
N LEU A 148 2.37 -1.13 -15.69
CA LEU A 148 2.75 -1.19 -17.10
C LEU A 148 2.39 0.11 -17.84
N LYS A 149 1.23 0.71 -17.55
CA LYS A 149 0.82 1.99 -18.15
C LYS A 149 1.74 3.14 -17.73
N LEU A 150 2.09 3.24 -16.45
CA LEU A 150 3.04 4.25 -15.97
C LEU A 150 4.43 4.03 -16.57
N LEU A 151 4.89 2.78 -16.65
CA LEU A 151 6.17 2.40 -17.25
C LEU A 151 6.26 2.76 -18.74
N SER A 152 5.16 2.64 -19.48
CA SER A 152 5.10 2.97 -20.91
C SER A 152 5.19 4.46 -21.24
N SER A 153 5.12 5.33 -20.23
CA SER A 153 5.13 6.78 -20.39
C SER A 153 6.47 7.37 -19.99
N ASP A 154 7.08 8.17 -20.87
CA ASP A 154 8.36 8.83 -20.59
C ASP A 154 8.32 9.77 -19.39
N VAL A 155 7.13 10.30 -19.08
CA VAL A 155 6.91 11.21 -17.94
C VAL A 155 6.72 10.44 -16.64
N GLN A 156 6.16 9.22 -16.68
CA GLN A 156 5.69 8.49 -15.51
C GLN A 156 6.50 7.23 -15.20
N LYS A 157 7.40 6.80 -16.08
CA LYS A 157 8.16 5.55 -15.95
C LYS A 157 8.99 5.42 -14.67
N GLY A 158 9.35 6.56 -14.05
CA GLY A 158 10.06 6.60 -12.77
C GLY A 158 9.19 6.35 -11.54
N ILE A 159 7.86 6.36 -11.68
CA ILE A 159 6.94 6.16 -10.55
C ILE A 159 6.95 4.68 -10.15
N LYS A 160 7.28 4.41 -8.88
CA LYS A 160 7.20 3.08 -8.30
C LYS A 160 5.75 2.69 -8.02
N VAL A 161 5.38 1.43 -8.21
CA VAL A 161 4.06 0.90 -7.88
C VAL A 161 4.20 -0.17 -6.82
N PHE A 162 3.64 0.13 -5.66
CA PHE A 162 3.62 -0.73 -4.50
C PHE A 162 2.22 -1.27 -4.23
N LEU A 163 2.18 -2.48 -3.69
CA LEU A 163 0.97 -3.11 -3.19
C LEU A 163 1.15 -3.40 -1.70
N THR A 164 0.22 -2.94 -0.87
CA THR A 164 0.12 -3.38 0.52
C THR A 164 -1.06 -4.34 0.61
N THR A 165 -0.90 -5.43 1.36
CA THR A 165 -1.97 -6.40 1.50
C THR A 165 -2.00 -7.07 2.85
N ALA A 166 -3.20 -7.45 3.29
CA ALA A 166 -3.42 -8.36 4.40
C ALA A 166 -3.33 -9.83 3.97
N ASP A 167 -3.13 -10.11 2.67
CA ASP A 167 -2.99 -11.44 2.07
C ASP A 167 -4.01 -12.46 2.59
N ASN A 168 -5.30 -12.09 2.65
CA ASN A 168 -6.35 -12.94 3.21
C ASN A 168 -6.60 -14.23 2.41
N ASP A 169 -6.06 -14.35 1.21
CA ASP A 169 -6.23 -15.50 0.31
C ASP A 169 -4.96 -16.39 0.27
N ASP A 170 -3.95 -16.12 1.12
CA ASP A 170 -2.66 -16.85 1.17
C ASP A 170 -1.91 -16.89 -0.17
N ASP A 171 -2.05 -15.83 -0.97
CA ASP A 171 -1.44 -15.72 -2.29
C ASP A 171 0.09 -15.63 -2.19
N PHE A 172 0.65 -15.07 -1.11
CA PHE A 172 2.09 -14.86 -0.97
C PHE A 172 2.83 -15.88 -0.12
N VAL A 173 2.13 -16.83 0.49
CA VAL A 173 2.71 -17.96 1.22
C VAL A 173 3.57 -18.83 0.28
N ILE A 174 4.61 -19.51 0.79
CA ILE A 174 5.30 -20.60 0.06
C ILE A 174 4.87 -21.93 0.69
N GLY A 175 4.35 -22.84 -0.11
CA GLY A 175 3.98 -24.17 0.37
C GLY A 175 3.47 -25.08 -0.72
N ASP A 176 3.22 -26.33 -0.35
CA ASP A 176 2.72 -27.37 -1.25
C ASP A 176 1.19 -27.40 -1.18
N GLY A 177 0.50 -27.13 -2.30
CA GLY A 177 -0.96 -27.22 -2.41
C GLY A 177 -1.58 -26.24 -3.43
N GLY A 178 -2.71 -26.61 -4.04
CA GLY A 178 -3.38 -25.80 -5.06
C GLY A 178 -2.62 -25.67 -6.40
N GLU A 179 -3.03 -24.75 -7.26
CA GLU A 179 -2.33 -24.42 -8.51
C GLU A 179 -1.10 -23.54 -8.23
N ARG A 180 -0.01 -24.15 -7.74
CA ARG A 180 1.25 -23.47 -7.40
C ARG A 180 2.41 -23.91 -8.30
N PHE A 181 3.29 -22.97 -8.62
CA PHE A 181 4.49 -23.14 -9.44
C PHE A 181 5.71 -23.05 -8.53
N ASN A 182 6.36 -24.19 -8.24
CA ASN A 182 7.48 -24.26 -7.28
C ASN A 182 7.12 -23.61 -5.92
N GLY A 183 5.97 -23.99 -5.37
CA GLY A 183 5.45 -23.50 -4.09
C GLY A 183 4.83 -22.10 -4.12
N ARG A 184 4.87 -21.39 -5.25
CA ARG A 184 4.36 -20.01 -5.40
C ARG A 184 3.01 -19.99 -6.11
N SER A 185 2.08 -19.17 -5.65
CA SER A 185 0.84 -18.90 -6.38
C SER A 185 1.11 -18.14 -7.69
N ARG A 186 0.14 -18.16 -8.61
CA ARG A 186 0.17 -17.31 -9.81
C ARG A 186 0.32 -15.83 -9.46
N ASP A 187 -0.41 -15.36 -8.46
CA ASP A 187 -0.48 -13.94 -8.12
C ASP A 187 0.84 -13.47 -7.48
N ARG A 188 1.50 -14.33 -6.71
CA ARG A 188 2.87 -14.09 -6.23
C ARG A 188 3.86 -13.96 -7.39
N VAL A 189 3.85 -14.92 -8.32
CA VAL A 189 4.75 -14.90 -9.48
C VAL A 189 4.57 -13.60 -10.27
N ILE A 190 3.33 -13.26 -10.63
CA ILE A 190 3.04 -12.01 -11.38
C ILE A 190 3.53 -10.78 -10.61
N SER A 191 3.25 -10.71 -9.30
CA SER A 191 3.66 -9.57 -8.47
C SER A 191 5.18 -9.39 -8.39
N GLU A 192 5.92 -10.49 -8.24
CA GLU A 192 7.39 -10.48 -8.23
C GLU A 192 7.97 -10.01 -9.57
N HIS A 193 7.31 -10.29 -10.69
CA HIS A 193 7.80 -9.84 -11.99
C HIS A 193 7.40 -8.39 -12.29
N GLU A 194 6.16 -8.01 -12.03
CA GLU A 194 5.60 -6.74 -12.55
C GLU A 194 5.71 -5.57 -11.57
N LEU A 195 5.47 -5.77 -10.27
CA LEU A 195 5.43 -4.67 -9.28
C LEU A 195 6.83 -4.28 -8.79
N ASP A 196 6.96 -3.07 -8.23
CA ASP A 196 8.22 -2.65 -7.60
C ASP A 196 8.36 -3.14 -6.16
N GLY A 197 7.25 -3.50 -5.52
CA GLY A 197 7.23 -4.03 -4.15
C GLY A 197 5.82 -4.41 -3.70
N VAL A 198 5.74 -5.45 -2.89
CA VAL A 198 4.54 -5.93 -2.21
C VAL A 198 4.85 -6.10 -0.73
N TYR A 199 4.00 -5.55 0.11
CA TYR A 199 4.21 -5.43 1.54
C TYR A 199 3.06 -6.11 2.30
N ILE A 200 3.39 -7.20 2.99
CA ILE A 200 2.41 -8.06 3.64
C ILE A 200 2.25 -7.63 5.11
N LEU A 201 1.05 -7.18 5.48
CA LEU A 201 0.69 -6.84 6.86
C LEU A 201 0.03 -8.04 7.53
N ARG A 202 0.86 -9.01 7.91
CA ARG A 202 0.47 -10.24 8.63
C ARG A 202 1.57 -10.64 9.60
N GLU A 203 1.19 -10.96 10.83
CA GLU A 203 2.13 -11.43 11.87
C GLU A 203 2.67 -12.84 11.57
N ASP A 204 1.87 -13.69 10.92
CA ASP A 204 2.21 -15.07 10.57
C ASP A 204 2.94 -15.21 9.22
N PHE A 205 3.30 -14.11 8.57
CA PHE A 205 4.06 -14.16 7.32
C PHE A 205 5.54 -14.48 7.59
N GLU A 206 5.97 -15.68 7.20
CA GLU A 206 7.31 -16.17 7.50
C GLU A 206 8.41 -15.40 6.76
N THR A 207 9.54 -15.17 7.44
CA THR A 207 10.71 -14.50 6.85
C THR A 207 11.28 -15.27 5.65
N GLY A 208 11.17 -16.60 5.66
CA GLY A 208 11.56 -17.47 4.54
C GLY A 208 10.68 -17.30 3.29
N TRP A 209 9.51 -16.65 3.41
CA TRP A 209 8.65 -16.32 2.28
C TRP A 209 9.00 -14.98 1.63
N GLU A 210 9.86 -14.15 2.23
CA GLU A 210 10.30 -12.89 1.62
C GLU A 210 11.12 -13.11 0.34
N SER A 211 11.07 -12.13 -0.57
CA SER A 211 11.92 -12.00 -1.74
C SER A 211 12.33 -10.54 -1.93
N LEU A 212 13.03 -10.22 -3.01
CA LEU A 212 13.42 -8.83 -3.32
C LEU A 212 12.21 -7.90 -3.49
N LYS A 213 11.03 -8.43 -3.82
CA LYS A 213 9.81 -7.65 -4.07
C LYS A 213 8.64 -8.04 -3.17
N ILE A 214 8.59 -9.26 -2.63
CA ILE A 214 7.58 -9.63 -1.63
C ILE A 214 8.21 -9.51 -0.25
N LYS A 215 7.74 -8.59 0.57
CA LYS A 215 8.37 -8.24 1.83
C LYS A 215 7.33 -8.15 2.93
N ARG A 216 7.75 -8.33 4.18
CA ARG A 216 6.92 -7.94 5.32
C ARG A 216 6.69 -6.44 5.33
N PHE A 217 5.59 -6.01 5.93
CA PHE A 217 5.15 -4.62 5.84
C PHE A 217 6.20 -3.62 6.30
N GLU A 218 6.94 -3.91 7.37
CA GLU A 218 7.98 -3.04 7.92
C GLU A 218 9.09 -2.68 6.90
N ARG A 219 9.31 -3.50 5.87
CA ARG A 219 10.31 -3.23 4.83
C ARG A 219 9.95 -2.09 3.90
N ILE A 220 8.70 -1.62 3.92
CA ILE A 220 8.30 -0.43 3.14
C ILE A 220 9.09 0.80 3.56
N PHE A 221 9.48 0.89 4.83
CA PHE A 221 10.26 2.01 5.34
C PHE A 221 11.69 2.02 4.78
N ASP A 222 12.31 0.84 4.68
CA ASP A 222 13.63 0.66 4.08
C ASP A 222 13.61 1.12 2.61
N ASP A 223 12.59 0.69 1.85
CA ASP A 223 12.42 1.05 0.44
C ASP A 223 12.11 2.54 0.24
N ILE A 224 11.35 3.17 1.14
CA ILE A 224 11.13 4.63 1.13
C ILE A 224 12.47 5.38 1.30
N LEU A 225 13.31 4.94 2.23
CA LEU A 225 14.63 5.53 2.44
C LEU A 225 15.53 5.33 1.22
N GLU A 226 15.50 4.16 0.58
CA GLU A 226 16.26 3.89 -0.64
C GLU A 226 15.82 4.79 -1.80
N ILE A 227 14.51 4.96 -2.00
CA ILE A 227 13.96 5.89 -3.00
C ILE A 227 14.47 7.32 -2.76
N MET A 228 14.54 7.74 -1.50
CA MET A 228 15.02 9.07 -1.12
C MET A 228 16.51 9.26 -1.38
N LYS A 229 17.36 8.26 -1.10
CA LYS A 229 18.80 8.29 -1.41
C LYS A 229 19.04 8.44 -2.92
N ASN A 230 18.36 7.61 -3.71
CA ASN A 230 18.43 7.64 -5.17
C ASN A 230 17.97 8.99 -5.76
N LYS A 231 17.02 9.68 -5.12
CA LYS A 231 16.59 11.03 -5.52
C LYS A 231 17.65 12.10 -5.18
N ALA A 232 18.28 11.98 -4.02
CA ALA A 232 19.27 12.95 -3.54
C ALA A 232 20.64 12.82 -4.25
N GLY A 233 20.85 11.75 -5.03
CA GLY A 233 22.17 11.43 -5.57
C GLY A 233 23.15 10.99 -4.48
N LEU A 234 22.62 10.42 -3.38
CA LEU A 234 23.36 9.83 -2.26
C LEU A 234 23.64 8.35 -2.51
#